data_AF-A0A931HN11-F1
#
_entry.id   AF-A0A931HN11-F1
#
_cell.length_a   1.000
_cell.length_b   1.000
_cell.length_c   1.000
_cell.angle_alpha   90.00
_cell.angle_beta   90.00
_cell.angle_gamma   90.00
#
_symmetry.space_group_name_H-M   'P 1'
#
loop_
_entity.id
_entity.type
_entity.pdbx_description
1 polymer ?
#
loop_
_entity_poly.entity_id
_entity_poly.type
_entity_poly.pdbx_seq_one_letter_code
_entity_poly.pdbx_strand_id
1 'polypeptide(L)'
;MTPDQLRLLTELHPRQILGLADAPDYWCPQLRDTRGGGTPTDPEWRAAGLWRKTYSWGIAITTPGDHMDERGIRAPEHAVTLTWQQITAWSESLPEERRAAARRARMSIHTTDENDAVTELLAPIESTPRAELTLF
;
A
#
# COMPACT_ATOMS: atom_id res chain seq x y z
N MET A 1 -2.71 -7.20 -6.55
CA MET A 1 -1.52 -6.33 -6.68
C MET A 1 -0.33 -7.18 -7.07
N THR A 2 0.62 -6.62 -7.84
CA THR A 2 1.91 -7.29 -8.11
C THR A 2 2.87 -7.13 -6.92
N PRO A 3 3.98 -7.90 -6.86
CA PRO A 3 4.99 -7.73 -5.82
C PRO A 3 5.53 -6.29 -5.73
N ASP A 4 5.81 -5.65 -6.87
CA ASP A 4 6.28 -4.25 -6.90
C ASP A 4 5.24 -3.26 -6.39
N GLN A 5 3.95 -3.53 -6.62
CA GLN A 5 2.87 -2.70 -6.08
C GLN A 5 2.74 -2.85 -4.56
N LEU A 6 2.92 -4.05 -4.02
CA LEU A 6 2.97 -4.27 -2.57
C LEU A 6 4.21 -3.61 -1.97
N ARG A 7 5.36 -3.70 -2.64
CA ARG A 7 6.58 -2.97 -2.29
C ARG A 7 6.36 -1.45 -2.29
N LEU A 8 5.62 -0.92 -3.27
CA LEU A 8 5.25 0.50 -3.29
C LEU A 8 4.32 0.86 -2.14
N LEU A 9 3.37 -0.01 -1.78
CA LEU A 9 2.52 0.21 -0.62
C LEU A 9 3.33 0.30 0.69
N THR A 10 4.43 -0.46 0.82
CA THR A 10 5.33 -0.39 2.00
C THR A 10 6.11 0.92 2.16
N GLU A 11 6.10 1.79 1.14
CA GLU A 11 6.70 3.13 1.23
C GLU A 11 5.84 4.13 2.02
N LEU A 12 4.60 3.74 2.35
CA LEU A 12 3.76 4.49 3.26
C LEU A 12 4.13 4.17 4.71
N HIS A 13 3.85 5.10 5.62
CA HIS A 13 4.05 4.85 7.04
C HIS A 13 3.18 3.66 7.49
N PRO A 14 3.65 2.77 8.39
CA PRO A 14 2.88 1.60 8.85
C PRO A 14 1.43 1.93 9.23
N ARG A 15 1.23 2.96 10.07
CA ARG A 15 -0.10 3.49 10.41
C ARG A 15 -1.01 3.83 9.21
N GLN A 16 -0.46 4.34 8.11
CA GLN A 16 -1.22 4.64 6.89
C GLN A 16 -1.64 3.34 6.18
N ILE A 17 -0.75 2.34 6.10
CA ILE A 17 -1.05 1.02 5.54
C ILE A 17 -2.16 0.33 6.33
N LEU A 18 -2.05 0.33 7.67
CA LEU A 18 -3.08 -0.21 8.55
C LEU A 18 -4.42 0.52 8.39
N GLY A 19 -4.36 1.86 8.24
CA GLY A 19 -5.53 2.69 7.97
C GLY A 19 -6.22 2.33 6.66
N LEU A 20 -5.44 2.16 5.58
CA LEU A 20 -5.94 1.76 4.27
C LEU A 20 -6.63 0.39 4.31
N ALA A 21 -6.09 -0.57 5.06
CA ALA A 21 -6.71 -1.89 5.21
C ALA A 21 -8.04 -1.84 6.00
N ASP A 22 -8.13 -1.00 7.03
CA ASP A 22 -9.31 -0.88 7.90
C ASP A 22 -10.44 -0.04 7.27
N ALA A 23 -10.10 1.14 6.74
CA ALA A 23 -11.06 2.16 6.29
C ALA A 23 -10.56 2.90 5.03
N PRO A 24 -10.51 2.24 3.86
CA PRO A 24 -9.96 2.82 2.63
C PRO A 24 -10.68 4.11 2.20
N ASP A 25 -12.00 4.20 2.40
CA ASP A 25 -12.80 5.39 2.04
C ASP A 25 -12.42 6.66 2.80
N TYR A 26 -11.82 6.51 3.99
CA TYR A 26 -11.32 7.63 4.78
C TYR A 26 -9.85 7.93 4.45
N TRP A 27 -9.02 6.88 4.39
CA TRP A 27 -7.56 7.03 4.25
C TRP A 27 -7.11 7.35 2.83
N CYS A 28 -7.78 6.85 1.79
CA CYS A 28 -7.44 7.19 0.40
C CYS A 28 -7.58 8.70 0.13
N PRO A 29 -8.71 9.37 0.45
CA PRO A 29 -8.80 10.83 0.32
C PRO A 29 -7.77 11.59 1.16
N GLN A 30 -7.53 11.16 2.41
CA GLN A 30 -6.56 11.82 3.28
C GLN A 30 -5.15 11.79 2.68
N LEU A 31 -4.70 10.63 2.20
CA LEU A 31 -3.38 10.49 1.56
C LEU A 31 -3.30 11.31 0.27
N ARG A 32 -4.33 11.22 -0.57
CA ARG A 32 -4.45 11.99 -1.81
C ARG A 32 -4.29 13.50 -1.56
N ASP A 33 -4.97 14.01 -0.53
CA ASP A 33 -5.05 15.45 -0.28
C ASP A 33 -3.79 16.00 0.41
N THR A 34 -3.07 15.17 1.18
CA THR A 34 -1.76 15.56 1.75
C THR A 34 -0.63 15.67 0.72
N ARG A 35 -0.80 15.06 -0.47
CA ARG A 35 0.16 15.09 -1.59
C ARG A 35 1.61 14.82 -1.18
N GLY A 36 1.80 13.89 -0.23
CA GLY A 36 3.13 13.58 0.29
C GLY A 36 4.09 13.11 -0.80
N GLY A 37 5.37 13.47 -0.66
CA GLY A 37 6.47 12.96 -1.46
C GLY A 37 7.68 12.64 -0.59
N GLY A 38 8.63 11.87 -1.08
CA GLY A 38 9.87 11.64 -0.34
C GLY A 38 10.86 10.73 -1.04
N THR A 39 12.09 10.75 -0.53
CA THR A 39 13.10 9.73 -0.82
C THR A 39 12.54 8.36 -0.42
N PRO A 40 12.58 7.35 -1.31
CA PRO A 40 12.08 6.03 -0.98
C PRO A 40 12.79 5.42 0.24
N THR A 41 12.06 4.61 1.01
CA THR A 41 12.60 3.78 2.09
C THR A 41 13.35 2.56 1.55
N ASP A 42 12.89 2.04 0.42
CA ASP A 42 13.49 0.94 -0.32
C ASP A 42 14.93 1.24 -0.80
N PRO A 43 15.91 0.37 -0.50
CA PRO A 43 17.31 0.60 -0.88
C PRO A 43 17.58 0.65 -2.39
N GLU A 44 16.89 -0.16 -3.19
CA GLU A 44 17.14 -0.22 -4.64
C GLU A 44 16.58 1.03 -5.33
N TRP A 45 15.36 1.44 -4.97
CA TRP A 45 14.76 2.67 -5.50
C TRP A 45 15.54 3.92 -5.07
N ARG A 46 16.02 3.94 -3.82
CA ARG A 46 16.90 5.01 -3.33
C ARG A 46 18.22 5.05 -4.10
N ALA A 47 18.87 3.90 -4.30
CA ALA A 47 20.13 3.80 -5.04
C ALA A 47 19.97 4.21 -6.52
N ALA A 48 18.82 3.93 -7.12
CA ALA A 48 18.45 4.36 -8.47
C ALA A 48 18.08 5.86 -8.57
N GLY A 49 18.10 6.60 -7.45
CA GLY A 49 17.77 8.03 -7.43
C GLY A 49 16.29 8.33 -7.69
N LEU A 50 15.40 7.37 -7.43
CA LEU A 50 13.97 7.52 -7.63
C LEU A 50 13.31 8.26 -6.45
N TRP A 51 12.07 8.65 -6.65
CA TRP A 51 11.27 9.42 -5.70
C TRP A 51 9.90 8.78 -5.52
N ARG A 52 9.41 8.70 -4.28
CA ARG A 52 8.00 8.32 -4.01
C ARG A 52 7.14 9.57 -4.05
N LYS A 53 6.06 9.50 -4.81
CA LYS A 53 5.15 10.64 -4.97
C LYS A 53 3.69 10.22 -4.91
N THR A 54 2.88 11.06 -4.29
CA THR A 54 1.43 10.92 -4.20
C THR A 54 0.74 11.86 -5.20
N TYR A 55 -0.24 11.34 -5.91
CA TYR A 55 -1.01 11.99 -6.97
C TYR A 55 -2.51 11.96 -6.68
N SER A 56 -3.28 12.74 -7.42
CA SER A 56 -4.75 12.68 -7.39
C SER A 56 -5.30 11.30 -7.73
N TRP A 57 -4.60 10.53 -8.57
CA TRP A 57 -4.99 9.20 -9.03
C TRP A 57 -4.39 8.03 -8.22
N GLY A 58 -3.34 8.26 -7.42
CA GLY A 58 -2.63 7.18 -6.70
C GLY A 58 -1.28 7.57 -6.12
N ILE A 59 -0.37 6.60 -5.99
CA ILE A 59 1.02 6.77 -5.62
C ILE A 59 1.94 6.17 -6.70
N ALA A 60 3.16 6.69 -6.82
CA ALA A 60 4.15 6.19 -7.76
C ALA A 60 5.56 6.24 -7.20
N ILE A 61 6.42 5.34 -7.69
CA ILE A 61 7.86 5.54 -7.74
C ILE A 61 8.19 6.15 -9.10
N THR A 62 8.86 7.29 -9.10
CA THR A 62 9.09 8.10 -10.29
C THR A 62 10.50 8.68 -10.31
N THR A 63 10.99 9.05 -11.49
CA THR A 63 12.17 9.91 -11.57
C THR A 63 11.91 11.28 -10.94
N PRO A 64 12.93 11.95 -10.39
CA PRO A 64 12.82 13.32 -9.87
C PRO A 64 12.33 14.32 -10.94
N GLY A 65 11.84 15.48 -10.50
CA GLY A 65 11.53 16.61 -11.39
C GLY A 65 10.06 16.78 -11.77
N ASP A 66 9.16 15.98 -11.21
CA ASP A 66 7.73 16.28 -11.29
C ASP A 66 7.35 17.25 -10.16
N HIS A 67 7.42 18.54 -10.43
CA HIS A 67 7.15 19.58 -9.43
C HIS A 67 5.67 20.00 -9.36
N MET A 68 4.86 19.65 -10.37
CA MET A 68 3.48 20.17 -10.52
C MET A 68 2.39 19.11 -10.37
N ASP A 69 2.74 17.84 -10.11
CA ASP A 69 1.77 16.73 -10.00
C ASP A 69 1.00 16.46 -11.29
N GLU A 70 1.54 16.91 -12.43
CA GLU A 70 0.88 16.87 -13.73
C GLU A 70 1.04 15.51 -14.43
N ARG A 71 1.94 14.65 -13.94
CA ARG A 71 2.14 13.32 -14.53
C ARG A 71 0.89 12.46 -14.36
N GLY A 72 0.38 11.99 -15.50
CA GLY A 72 -0.69 11.00 -15.54
C GLY A 72 -0.18 9.60 -15.19
N ILE A 73 -1.10 8.71 -14.82
CA ILE A 73 -0.82 7.32 -14.41
C ILE A 73 0.09 6.51 -15.35
N ARG A 74 0.13 6.82 -16.66
CA ARG A 74 0.95 6.11 -17.66
C ARG A 74 2.22 6.87 -18.06
N ALA A 75 2.63 7.88 -17.29
CA ALA A 75 3.84 8.63 -17.60
C ALA A 75 5.05 7.67 -17.61
N PRO A 76 5.89 7.70 -18.67
CA PRO A 76 7.02 6.78 -18.83
C PRO A 76 8.07 6.90 -17.71
N GLU A 77 8.04 7.99 -16.95
CA GLU A 77 8.93 8.24 -15.82
C GLU A 77 8.55 7.45 -14.56
N HIS A 78 7.35 6.84 -14.54
CA HIS A 78 6.93 6.00 -13.44
C HIS A 78 7.53 4.60 -13.56
N ALA A 79 8.31 4.21 -12.56
CA ALA A 79 8.81 2.84 -12.44
C ALA A 79 7.70 1.89 -11.97
N VAL A 80 6.89 2.33 -11.00
CA VAL A 80 5.78 1.57 -10.43
C VAL A 80 4.65 2.53 -10.08
N THR A 81 3.41 2.14 -10.35
CA THR A 81 2.21 2.91 -9.99
C THR A 81 1.20 2.05 -9.22
N LEU A 82 0.50 2.70 -8.29
CA LEU A 82 -0.56 2.10 -7.50
C LEU A 82 -1.71 3.11 -7.35
N THR A 83 -2.86 2.81 -7.94
CA THR A 83 -4.03 3.70 -7.90
C THR A 83 -4.81 3.59 -6.60
N TRP A 84 -5.56 4.63 -6.25
CA TRP A 84 -6.50 4.58 -5.14
C TRP A 84 -7.53 3.46 -5.31
N GLN A 85 -8.02 3.23 -6.53
CA GLN A 85 -8.94 2.14 -6.83
C GLN A 85 -8.31 0.76 -6.57
N GLN A 86 -7.05 0.56 -6.96
CA GLN A 86 -6.33 -0.69 -6.67
C GLN A 86 -6.13 -0.90 -5.17
N ILE A 87 -5.86 0.18 -4.42
CA ILE A 87 -5.72 0.13 -2.96
C ILE A 87 -7.05 -0.24 -2.32
N THR A 88 -8.16 0.41 -2.70
CA THR A 88 -9.50 0.06 -2.20
C THR A 88 -9.85 -1.39 -2.51
N ALA A 89 -9.63 -1.84 -3.75
CA ALA A 89 -9.90 -3.23 -4.13
C ALA A 89 -9.03 -4.24 -3.36
N TRP A 90 -7.77 -3.89 -3.05
CA TRP A 90 -6.94 -4.70 -2.17
C TRP A 90 -7.52 -4.75 -0.76
N SER A 91 -7.88 -3.62 -0.17
CA SER A 91 -8.50 -3.57 1.17
C SER A 91 -9.79 -4.39 1.25
N GLU A 92 -10.65 -4.30 0.25
CA GLU A 92 -11.90 -5.07 0.16
C GLU A 92 -11.66 -6.58 0.00
N SER A 93 -10.54 -6.98 -0.60
CA SER A 93 -10.17 -8.39 -0.73
C SER A 93 -9.61 -9.01 0.55
N LEU A 94 -9.31 -8.20 1.57
CA LEU A 94 -8.77 -8.69 2.84
C LEU A 94 -9.85 -9.37 3.69
N PRO A 95 -9.54 -10.54 4.30
CA PRO A 95 -10.40 -11.15 5.31
C PRO A 95 -10.73 -10.16 6.44
N GLU A 96 -11.94 -10.25 7.00
CA GLU A 96 -12.39 -9.38 8.09
C GLU A 96 -11.43 -9.48 9.29
N GLU A 97 -10.89 -10.68 9.57
CA GLU A 97 -9.94 -10.90 10.66
C GLU A 97 -8.66 -10.07 10.49
N ARG A 98 -8.15 -9.98 9.25
CA ARG A 98 -6.97 -9.15 8.93
C ARG A 98 -7.27 -7.66 9.06
N ARG A 99 -8.45 -7.22 8.61
CA ARG A 99 -8.89 -5.82 8.77
C ARG A 99 -9.09 -5.46 10.25
N ALA A 100 -9.65 -6.36 11.05
CA ALA A 100 -9.80 -6.20 12.49
C ALA A 100 -8.45 -6.18 13.23
N ALA A 101 -7.47 -7.00 12.80
CA ALA A 101 -6.10 -6.95 13.32
C ALA A 101 -5.43 -5.59 13.01
N ALA A 102 -5.57 -5.11 11.76
CA ALA A 102 -5.04 -3.80 11.37
C ALA A 102 -5.64 -2.65 12.19
N ARG A 103 -6.96 -2.69 12.44
CA ARG A 103 -7.65 -1.72 13.32
C ARG A 103 -7.07 -1.73 14.73
N ARG A 104 -6.88 -2.91 15.34
CA ARG A 104 -6.30 -3.05 16.68
C ARG A 104 -4.88 -2.51 16.75
N ALA A 105 -4.03 -2.86 15.79
CA ALA A 105 -2.65 -2.41 15.72
C ALA A 105 -2.56 -0.87 15.60
N ARG A 106 -3.43 -0.24 14.81
CA ARG A 106 -3.50 1.24 14.68
C ARG A 106 -3.88 1.96 15.98
N MET A 107 -4.56 1.27 16.90
CA MET A 107 -4.92 1.78 18.23
C MET A 107 -3.83 1.49 19.28
N SER A 108 -2.80 0.70 18.94
CA SER A 108 -1.68 0.46 19.84
C SER A 108 -0.84 1.72 20.03
N ILE A 109 -0.20 1.82 21.19
CA ILE A 109 0.80 2.84 21.50
C ILE A 109 2.22 2.39 21.08
N HIS A 110 2.40 1.13 20.71
CA HIS A 110 3.70 0.55 20.38
C HIS A 110 3.92 0.46 18.87
N THR A 111 4.97 1.10 18.38
CA THR A 111 5.35 1.05 16.96
C THR A 111 5.69 -0.36 16.48
N THR A 112 6.18 -1.23 17.36
CA THR A 112 6.45 -2.65 17.03
C THR A 112 5.16 -3.37 16.59
N ASP A 113 4.06 -3.17 17.31
CA ASP A 113 2.77 -3.77 16.97
C ASP A 113 2.26 -3.31 15.59
N GLU A 114 2.52 -2.04 15.23
CA GLU A 114 2.17 -1.54 13.90
C GLU A 114 2.97 -2.25 12.79
N ASN A 115 4.29 -2.43 12.99
CA ASN A 115 5.17 -3.08 12.02
C ASN A 115 4.87 -4.57 11.85
N ASP A 116 4.63 -5.28 12.95
CA ASP A 116 4.30 -6.71 12.93
C ASP A 116 2.96 -6.93 12.21
N ALA A 117 1.96 -6.10 12.50
CA ALA A 117 0.67 -6.17 11.83
C ALA A 117 0.76 -5.85 10.33
N VAL A 118 1.59 -4.89 9.91
CA VAL A 118 1.82 -4.62 8.48
C VAL A 118 2.48 -5.82 7.79
N THR A 119 3.44 -6.46 8.44
CA THR A 119 4.10 -7.65 7.91
C THR A 119 3.11 -8.79 7.68
N GLU A 120 2.24 -9.07 8.66
CA GLU A 120 1.19 -10.09 8.55
C GLU A 120 0.15 -9.73 7.48
N LEU A 121 -0.24 -8.46 7.42
CA LEU A 121 -1.25 -7.95 6.50
C LEU A 121 -0.84 -8.13 5.02
N LEU A 122 0.44 -7.88 4.72
CA LEU A 122 1.00 -7.97 3.38
C LEU A 122 1.49 -9.37 3.00
N ALA A 123 1.59 -10.29 3.97
CA ALA A 123 1.92 -11.67 3.69
C ALA A 123 0.86 -12.32 2.78
N PRO A 124 1.24 -13.23 1.87
CA PRO A 124 0.29 -13.96 1.05
C PRO A 124 -0.83 -14.56 1.90
N ILE A 125 -2.07 -14.47 1.42
CA ILE A 125 -3.17 -15.22 2.03
C ILE A 125 -3.00 -16.66 1.55
N GLU A 126 -2.49 -17.53 2.40
CA GLU A 126 -2.52 -18.97 2.13
C GLU A 126 -3.98 -19.36 1.91
N SER A 127 -4.30 -19.69 0.66
CA SER A 127 -5.62 -20.24 0.35
C SER A 127 -5.69 -21.58 1.05
N THR A 128 -6.52 -21.70 2.08
CA THR A 128 -6.80 -23.01 2.71
C THR A 128 -7.10 -24.00 1.58
N PRO A 129 -6.42 -25.17 1.51
CA PRO A 129 -6.68 -26.11 0.44
C PRO A 129 -8.15 -26.50 0.54
N ARG A 130 -8.90 -26.17 -0.52
CA ARG A 130 -10.28 -26.60 -0.72
C ARG A 130 -10.23 -28.11 -0.63
N ALA A 131 -10.69 -28.68 0.48
CA ALA A 131 -10.83 -30.11 0.63
C ALA A 131 -11.60 -30.60 -0.60
N GLU A 132 -10.94 -31.38 -1.44
CA GLU A 132 -11.59 -32.08 -2.53
C GLU A 132 -12.67 -32.94 -1.87
N LEU A 133 -13.93 -32.53 -2.05
CA LEU A 133 -15.09 -33.36 -1.79
C LEU A 133 -14.99 -34.54 -2.77
N THR A 134 -14.23 -35.55 -2.40
CA THR A 134 -14.32 -36.88 -2.99
C THR A 134 -15.64 -37.45 -2.50
N LEU A 135 -16.68 -37.28 -3.33
CA LEU A 135 -17.90 -38.06 -3.24
C LEU A 135 -17.52 -39.53 -3.47
N PHE A 136 -17.62 -40.33 -2.41
CA PHE A 136 -17.70 -41.79 -2.48
C PHE A 136 -19.14 -42.23 -2.23
#